data_AF-A0A4U6QN30-F1
#
_entry.id   AF-A0A4U6QN30-F1
#
_cell.length_a   1.000
_cell.length_b   1.000
_cell.length_c   1.000
_cell.angle_alpha   90.00
_cell.angle_beta   90.00
_cell.angle_gamma   90.00
#
_symmetry.space_group_name_H-M   'P 1'
#
loop_
_entity.id
_entity.type
_entity.pdbx_description
1 polymer ?
#
loop_
_entity_poly.entity_id
_entity_poly.type
_entity_poly.pdbx_seq_one_letter_code
_entity_poly.pdbx_strand_id
1 'polypeptide(L)'
;MTEFDVTVSTGSLRAALTAVLPHAATDPDESVYYRLRLTVGVDGVTVGATDGWTTALALVTANETRGEVGCFDLSPQDAKDLLTLFRVAKDAPVAHQLQLVHDGKTLVATDVSGLFEGRQVRFEAVPLADDYPDLGRAVGAAVRAAGHLPYRIPVPAVSLGRFVVAGKAYGAVLSIEPTAVSDALLVLCGDDFVGLMVPMPGESDVYLQGIRESWEPVTHDISLSHPTPPGALVTDLTDLAAALRPPATKED
;
A
#
# COMPACT_ATOMS: atom_id res chain seq x y z
N MET A 1 10.73 -27.55 -3.92
CA MET A 1 11.05 -26.63 -2.80
C MET A 1 11.97 -25.62 -3.43
N THR A 2 11.56 -24.37 -3.51
CA THR A 2 12.20 -23.38 -4.38
C THR A 2 13.30 -22.65 -3.62
N GLU A 3 14.48 -22.60 -4.22
CA GLU A 3 15.62 -21.85 -3.71
C GLU A 3 15.82 -20.60 -4.56
N PHE A 4 15.97 -19.46 -3.91
CA PHE A 4 16.24 -18.18 -4.58
C PHE A 4 17.19 -17.32 -3.77
N ASP A 5 17.88 -16.44 -4.47
CA ASP A 5 18.79 -15.44 -3.96
C ASP A 5 18.55 -14.15 -4.75
N VAL A 6 18.01 -13.13 -4.07
CA VAL A 6 17.64 -11.86 -4.69
C VAL A 6 18.20 -10.69 -3.90
N THR A 7 18.85 -9.77 -4.58
CA THR A 7 19.37 -8.52 -4.00
C THR A 7 18.47 -7.37 -4.42
N VAL A 8 17.99 -6.60 -3.44
CA VAL A 8 17.09 -5.45 -3.66
C VAL A 8 17.61 -4.19 -2.96
N SER A 9 17.10 -3.03 -3.36
CA SER A 9 17.27 -1.80 -2.59
C SER A 9 16.62 -1.92 -1.21
N THR A 10 17.39 -1.63 -0.16
CA THR A 10 16.87 -1.61 1.22
C THR A 10 15.76 -0.58 1.35
N GLY A 11 15.88 0.58 0.70
CA GLY A 11 14.85 1.62 0.72
C GLY A 11 13.53 1.15 0.09
N SER A 12 13.61 0.52 -1.07
CA SER A 12 12.44 0.05 -1.82
C SER A 12 11.73 -1.09 -1.08
N LEU A 13 12.47 -2.07 -0.55
CA LEU A 13 11.88 -3.15 0.25
C LEU A 13 11.21 -2.62 1.53
N ARG A 14 11.84 -1.63 2.19
CA ARG A 14 11.22 -0.99 3.36
C ARG A 14 9.93 -0.27 3.01
N ALA A 15 9.90 0.48 1.91
CA ALA A 15 8.70 1.18 1.46
C ALA A 15 7.57 0.18 1.19
N ALA A 16 7.88 -0.90 0.45
CA ALA A 16 6.95 -1.98 0.16
C ALA A 16 6.40 -2.66 1.43
N LEU A 17 7.27 -3.08 2.35
CA LEU A 17 6.84 -3.70 3.61
C LEU A 17 6.01 -2.73 4.46
N THR A 18 6.40 -1.46 4.52
CA THR A 18 5.65 -0.44 5.28
C THR A 18 4.26 -0.20 4.70
N ALA A 19 4.15 -0.16 3.37
CA ALA A 19 2.90 0.04 2.66
C ALA A 19 1.96 -1.17 2.76
N VAL A 20 2.50 -2.39 2.71
CA VAL A 20 1.73 -3.63 2.65
C VAL A 20 1.33 -4.16 4.03
N LEU A 21 2.19 -4.02 5.05
CA LEU A 21 1.98 -4.58 6.40
C LEU A 21 0.61 -4.22 7.04
N PRO A 22 0.06 -3.00 6.89
CA PRO A 22 -1.25 -2.66 7.46
C PRO A 22 -2.43 -3.45 6.88
N HIS A 23 -2.23 -4.14 5.75
CA HIS A 23 -3.23 -4.94 5.06
C HIS A 23 -3.20 -6.42 5.45
N ALA A 24 -2.25 -6.87 6.27
CA ALA A 24 -2.29 -8.20 6.85
C ALA A 24 -3.24 -8.23 8.07
N ALA A 25 -3.77 -9.41 8.40
CA ALA A 25 -4.44 -9.59 9.68
C ALA A 25 -3.47 -9.35 10.84
N THR A 26 -3.99 -8.85 11.96
CA THR A 26 -3.18 -8.57 13.16
C THR A 26 -3.24 -9.69 14.20
N ASP A 27 -4.24 -10.56 14.09
CA ASP A 27 -4.45 -11.69 15.00
C ASP A 27 -3.80 -12.96 14.40
N PRO A 28 -2.84 -13.61 15.09
CA PRO A 28 -2.28 -14.89 14.67
C PRO A 28 -3.33 -16.00 14.47
N ASP A 29 -4.48 -15.92 15.16
CA ASP A 29 -5.57 -16.89 15.03
C ASP A 29 -6.30 -16.76 13.67
N GLU A 30 -6.21 -15.59 13.01
CA GLU A 30 -6.62 -15.39 11.60
C GLU A 30 -5.54 -15.93 10.63
N SER A 31 -5.18 -17.20 10.83
CA SER A 31 -3.96 -17.82 10.31
C SER A 31 -3.73 -17.71 8.80
N VAL A 32 -4.79 -17.65 7.98
CA VAL A 32 -4.66 -17.50 6.53
C VAL A 32 -4.19 -16.07 6.18
N TYR A 33 -4.68 -15.04 6.86
CA TYR A 33 -4.37 -13.64 6.56
C TYR A 33 -3.25 -13.03 7.43
N TYR A 34 -2.83 -13.71 8.49
CA TYR A 34 -1.69 -13.30 9.33
C TYR A 34 -0.34 -13.56 8.64
N ARG A 35 -0.16 -13.00 7.44
CA ARG A 35 1.05 -13.18 6.62
C ARG A 35 1.22 -12.10 5.57
N LEU A 36 2.48 -11.91 5.18
CA LEU A 36 2.89 -11.17 3.99
C LEU A 36 3.52 -12.19 3.04
N ARG A 37 3.00 -12.27 1.82
CA ARG A 37 3.54 -13.14 0.77
C ARG A 37 4.53 -12.36 -0.08
N LEU A 38 5.78 -12.83 -0.11
CA LEU A 38 6.82 -12.30 -0.99
C LEU A 38 7.01 -13.29 -2.13
N THR A 39 6.83 -12.81 -3.36
CA THR A 39 6.99 -13.61 -4.58
C THR A 39 8.16 -13.06 -5.38
N VAL A 40 9.22 -13.85 -5.51
CA VAL A 40 10.39 -13.55 -6.32
C VAL A 40 10.10 -13.97 -7.76
N GLY A 41 9.95 -12.98 -8.63
CA GLY A 41 9.82 -13.13 -10.07
C GLY A 41 11.13 -12.86 -10.80
N VAL A 42 11.03 -12.74 -12.13
CA VAL A 42 12.20 -12.45 -12.99
C VAL A 42 12.70 -11.01 -12.86
N ASP A 43 11.80 -10.06 -12.58
CA ASP A 43 12.11 -8.62 -12.57
C ASP A 43 12.26 -8.06 -11.15
N GLY A 44 11.89 -8.83 -10.12
CA GLY A 44 11.85 -8.33 -8.76
C GLY A 44 11.07 -9.18 -7.79
N VAL A 45 10.81 -8.58 -6.63
CA VAL A 45 10.02 -9.18 -5.55
C VAL A 45 8.69 -8.43 -5.46
N THR A 46 7.58 -9.16 -5.57
CA THR A 46 6.27 -8.62 -5.22
C THR A 46 5.98 -8.95 -3.76
N VAL A 47 5.64 -7.94 -2.96
CA VAL A 47 5.23 -8.07 -1.55
C VAL A 47 3.72 -7.89 -1.48
N GLY A 48 3.00 -8.84 -0.90
CA GLY A 48 1.54 -8.81 -0.85
C GLY A 48 0.96 -9.14 0.52
N ALA A 49 -0.17 -8.52 0.85
CA ALA A 49 -0.98 -8.87 2.02
C ALA A 49 -2.46 -8.57 1.78
N THR A 50 -3.31 -9.25 2.53
CA THR A 50 -4.76 -9.02 2.56
C THR A 50 -5.36 -9.41 3.90
N ASP A 51 -6.43 -8.73 4.29
CA ASP A 51 -7.27 -9.04 5.44
C ASP A 51 -8.72 -9.34 5.02
N GLY A 52 -8.92 -9.60 3.72
CA GLY A 52 -10.23 -9.81 3.11
C GLY A 52 -11.01 -8.53 2.78
N TRP A 53 -10.71 -7.41 3.43
CA TRP A 53 -11.35 -6.11 3.16
C TRP A 53 -10.47 -5.20 2.33
N THR A 54 -9.16 -5.31 2.52
CA THR A 54 -8.16 -4.59 1.76
C THR A 54 -7.10 -5.56 1.28
N THR A 55 -6.63 -5.38 0.06
CA THR A 55 -5.51 -6.12 -0.52
C THR A 55 -4.46 -5.12 -0.98
N ALA A 56 -3.19 -5.43 -0.78
CA ALA A 56 -2.09 -4.61 -1.25
C ALA A 56 -1.02 -5.47 -1.92
N LEU A 57 -0.46 -4.96 -2.99
CA LEU A 57 0.72 -5.46 -3.69
C LEU A 57 1.70 -4.31 -3.91
N ALA A 58 2.96 -4.56 -3.57
CA ALA A 58 4.06 -3.66 -3.82
C ALA A 58 5.14 -4.37 -4.64
N LEU A 59 5.67 -3.71 -5.66
CA LEU A 59 6.79 -4.19 -6.46
C LEU A 59 8.10 -3.64 -5.92
N VAL A 60 9.11 -4.51 -5.83
CA VAL A 60 10.49 -4.16 -5.49
C VAL A 60 11.39 -4.70 -6.60
N THR A 61 11.90 -3.80 -7.44
CA THR A 61 12.82 -4.18 -8.52
C THR A 61 14.08 -4.82 -7.95
N ALA A 62 14.50 -5.95 -8.53
CA ALA A 62 15.73 -6.62 -8.15
C ALA A 62 16.95 -5.98 -8.82
N ASN A 63 18.03 -5.85 -8.05
CA ASN A 63 19.36 -5.50 -8.58
C ASN A 63 20.04 -6.75 -9.17
N GLU A 64 19.91 -7.87 -8.48
CA GLU A 64 20.39 -9.19 -8.92
C GLU A 64 19.39 -10.27 -8.52
N THR A 65 19.26 -11.31 -9.32
CA THR A 65 18.46 -12.49 -9.00
C THR A 65 19.18 -13.75 -9.48
N ARG A 66 19.24 -14.75 -8.60
CA ARG A 66 19.82 -16.07 -8.85
C ARG A 66 18.87 -17.14 -8.30
N GLY A 67 18.88 -18.31 -8.93
CA GLY A 67 18.01 -19.42 -8.54
C GLY A 67 16.66 -19.40 -9.26
N GLU A 68 15.66 -20.04 -8.64
CA GLU A 68 14.34 -20.25 -9.21
C GLU A 68 13.36 -19.15 -8.79
N VAL A 69 12.32 -18.90 -9.60
CA VAL A 69 11.20 -18.05 -9.19
C VAL A 69 10.36 -18.77 -8.14
N GLY A 70 10.00 -18.09 -7.06
CA GLY A 70 9.36 -18.72 -5.91
C GLY A 70 8.64 -17.74 -5.00
N CYS A 71 8.05 -18.25 -3.94
CA CYS A 71 7.45 -17.42 -2.91
C CYS A 71 7.75 -17.94 -1.51
N PHE A 72 7.64 -17.04 -0.55
CA PHE A 72 7.74 -17.31 0.88
C PHE A 72 6.80 -16.38 1.63
N ASP A 73 6.33 -16.84 2.78
CA ASP A 73 5.47 -16.06 3.66
C ASP A 73 6.27 -15.60 4.89
N LEU A 74 6.10 -14.33 5.26
CA LEU A 74 6.56 -13.76 6.52
C LEU A 74 5.37 -13.52 7.43
N SER A 75 5.55 -13.69 8.75
CA SER A 75 4.57 -13.16 9.68
C SER A 75 4.63 -11.62 9.72
N PRO A 76 3.55 -10.94 10.13
CA PRO A 76 3.58 -9.51 10.42
C PRO A 76 4.68 -9.12 11.43
N GLN A 77 5.07 -10.02 12.33
CA GLN A 77 6.17 -9.76 13.28
C GLN A 77 7.53 -9.80 12.58
N ASP A 78 7.80 -10.80 11.75
CA ASP A 78 9.06 -10.89 10.99
C ASP A 78 9.26 -9.68 10.07
N ALA A 79 8.18 -9.20 9.44
CA ALA A 79 8.20 -7.98 8.64
C ALA A 79 8.56 -6.73 9.48
N LYS A 80 8.05 -6.62 10.71
CA LYS A 80 8.42 -5.53 11.64
C LYS A 80 9.88 -5.64 12.08
N ASP A 81 10.38 -6.85 12.26
CA ASP A 81 11.76 -7.09 12.64
C ASP A 81 12.71 -6.70 11.49
N LEU A 82 12.40 -7.06 10.24
CA LEU A 82 13.08 -6.55 9.04
C LEU A 82 13.11 -5.02 9.01
N LEU A 83 11.94 -4.39 9.20
CA LEU A 83 11.81 -2.92 9.24
C LEU A 83 12.56 -2.29 10.41
N THR A 84 12.83 -3.01 11.50
CA THR A 84 13.57 -2.48 12.64
C THR A 84 15.07 -2.60 12.43
N LEU A 85 15.53 -3.73 11.90
CA LEU A 85 16.93 -4.11 11.78
C LEU A 85 17.66 -3.40 10.63
N PHE A 86 17.00 -3.27 9.47
CA PHE A 86 17.64 -2.78 8.23
C PHE A 86 17.19 -1.37 7.87
N ARG A 87 17.76 -0.36 8.53
CA ARG A 87 17.41 1.05 8.29
C ARG A 87 18.31 1.66 7.22
N VAL A 88 17.74 2.54 6.40
CA VAL A 88 18.49 3.39 5.47
C VAL A 88 19.03 4.57 6.25
N ALA A 89 20.34 4.79 6.23
CA ALA A 89 20.93 6.00 6.81
C ALA A 89 20.80 7.17 5.83
N LYS A 90 20.44 8.36 6.34
CA LYS A 90 20.14 9.54 5.51
C LYS A 90 21.36 10.04 4.69
N ASP A 91 22.57 9.79 5.18
CA ASP A 91 23.82 10.31 4.60
C ASP A 91 24.82 9.21 4.22
N ALA A 92 24.34 8.02 3.86
CA ALA A 92 25.23 6.91 3.52
C ALA A 92 25.96 7.15 2.18
N PRO A 93 27.28 6.93 2.11
CA PRO A 93 28.06 7.14 0.89
C PRO A 93 27.82 6.05 -0.18
N VAL A 94 27.11 4.98 0.16
CA VAL A 94 26.85 3.83 -0.71
C VAL A 94 25.36 3.51 -0.69
N ALA A 95 24.81 3.11 -1.84
CA ALA A 95 23.44 2.63 -1.95
C ALA A 95 23.24 1.41 -1.03
N HIS A 96 22.21 1.47 -0.18
CA HIS A 96 21.90 0.38 0.73
C HIS A 96 21.20 -0.78 -0.01
N GLN A 97 21.75 -1.99 0.14
CA GLN A 97 21.23 -3.19 -0.50
C GLN A 97 21.02 -4.30 0.52
N LEU A 98 19.97 -5.09 0.30
CA LEU A 98 19.63 -6.24 1.10
C LEU A 98 19.55 -7.48 0.20
N GLN A 99 20.31 -8.50 0.56
CA GLN A 99 20.23 -9.81 -0.06
C GLN A 99 19.24 -10.68 0.71
N LEU A 100 18.33 -11.33 -0.01
CA LEU A 100 17.34 -12.26 0.51
C LEU A 100 17.62 -13.64 -0.07
N VAL A 101 18.02 -14.58 0.78
CA VAL A 101 18.32 -15.97 0.40
C VAL A 101 17.32 -16.89 1.06
N HIS A 102 16.68 -17.76 0.28
CA HIS A 102 15.76 -18.77 0.79
C HIS A 102 16.21 -20.17 0.37
N ASP A 103 16.42 -21.04 1.36
CA ASP A 103 16.89 -22.43 1.17
C ASP A 103 15.73 -23.45 1.17
N GLY A 104 14.51 -22.97 0.97
CA GLY A 104 13.29 -23.76 1.01
C GLY A 104 12.73 -24.00 2.42
N LYS A 105 13.47 -23.65 3.48
CA LYS A 105 13.00 -23.74 4.89
C LYS A 105 13.11 -22.44 5.64
N THR A 106 14.11 -21.64 5.30
CA THR A 106 14.44 -20.42 6.02
C THR A 106 14.75 -19.32 5.05
N LEU A 107 14.37 -18.11 5.45
CA LEU A 107 14.78 -16.89 4.79
C LEU A 107 15.92 -16.26 5.59
N VAL A 108 17.00 -15.93 4.91
CA VAL A 108 18.09 -15.15 5.47
C VAL A 108 18.13 -13.81 4.76
N ALA A 109 18.04 -12.73 5.53
CA ALA A 109 18.22 -11.38 5.04
C ALA A 109 19.59 -10.85 5.52
N THR A 110 20.43 -10.44 4.58
CA THR A 110 21.79 -9.94 4.85
C THR A 110 21.95 -8.55 4.26
N ASP A 111 22.43 -7.61 5.07
CA ASP A 111 22.87 -6.30 4.58
C ASP A 111 24.17 -6.48 3.80
N VAL A 112 24.10 -6.28 2.49
CA VAL A 112 25.25 -6.40 1.57
C VAL A 112 25.74 -5.02 1.11
N SER A 113 25.42 -3.98 1.89
CA SER A 113 25.89 -2.62 1.64
C SER A 113 27.39 -2.49 1.95
N GLY A 114 28.19 -2.05 0.98
CA GLY A 114 29.60 -1.74 1.18
C GLY A 114 30.55 -2.92 0.95
N LEU A 115 31.75 -2.85 1.51
CA LEU A 115 32.83 -3.82 1.23
C LEU A 115 32.72 -5.12 2.05
N PHE A 116 32.02 -5.07 3.18
CA PHE A 116 31.83 -6.20 4.09
C PHE A 116 30.35 -6.37 4.39
N GLU A 117 29.90 -7.62 4.52
CA GLU A 117 28.54 -7.93 4.95
C GLU A 117 28.27 -7.30 6.32
N GLY A 118 27.12 -6.65 6.41
CA GLY A 118 26.63 -5.98 7.61
C GLY A 118 25.83 -6.92 8.50
N ARG A 119 24.66 -6.46 8.93
CA ARG A 119 23.76 -7.24 9.79
C ARG A 119 23.11 -8.38 9.01
N GLN A 120 22.81 -9.46 9.72
CA GLN A 120 22.08 -10.59 9.19
C GLN A 120 20.96 -10.98 10.16
N VAL A 121 19.83 -11.43 9.61
CA VAL A 121 18.73 -12.03 10.37
C VAL A 121 18.20 -13.24 9.61
N ARG A 122 17.75 -14.24 10.36
CA ARG A 122 17.19 -15.48 9.85
C ARG A 122 15.77 -15.64 10.36
N PHE A 123 14.86 -15.95 9.45
CA PHE A 123 13.47 -16.26 9.74
C PHE A 123 13.19 -17.72 9.37
N GLU A 124 12.38 -18.38 10.18
CA GLU A 124 11.76 -19.63 9.75
C GLU A 124 10.65 -19.28 8.77
N ALA A 125 10.61 -19.96 7.62
CA ALA A 125 9.58 -19.70 6.64
C ALA A 125 8.22 -20.11 7.22
N VAL A 126 7.24 -19.21 7.17
CA VAL A 126 5.86 -19.57 7.47
C VAL A 126 5.40 -20.55 6.38
N PRO A 127 4.84 -21.72 6.73
CA PRO A 127 4.33 -22.64 5.74
C PRO A 127 3.33 -21.94 4.82
N LEU A 128 3.52 -22.10 3.51
CA LEU A 128 2.60 -21.56 2.52
C LEU A 128 1.21 -22.13 2.80
N ALA A 129 0.22 -21.25 2.97
CA ALA A 129 -1.16 -21.66 3.09
C ALA A 129 -1.75 -21.92 1.71
N ASP A 130 -2.33 -23.11 1.55
CA ASP A 130 -2.98 -23.56 0.30
C ASP A 130 -4.25 -22.75 -0.02
N ASP A 131 -4.91 -22.20 1.00
CA ASP A 131 -6.12 -21.37 0.92
C ASP A 131 -5.82 -19.86 0.89
N TYR A 132 -4.56 -19.46 0.90
CA TYR A 132 -4.20 -18.04 0.74
C TYR A 132 -4.58 -17.56 -0.67
N PRO A 133 -5.31 -16.44 -0.80
CA PRO A 133 -5.76 -15.96 -2.09
C PRO A 133 -4.61 -15.57 -3.02
N ASP A 134 -4.81 -15.80 -4.32
CA ASP A 134 -3.93 -15.30 -5.37
C ASP A 134 -4.14 -13.80 -5.57
N LEU A 135 -3.41 -13.01 -4.79
CA LEU A 135 -3.48 -11.55 -4.79
C LEU A 135 -3.13 -10.96 -6.16
N GLY A 136 -2.11 -11.52 -6.82
CA GLY A 136 -1.68 -11.07 -8.15
C GLY A 136 -2.78 -11.22 -9.19
N ARG A 137 -3.50 -12.35 -9.16
CA ARG A 137 -4.67 -12.58 -10.01
C ARG A 137 -5.82 -11.63 -9.67
N ALA A 138 -6.13 -11.43 -8.40
CA ALA A 138 -7.22 -10.55 -7.97
C ALA A 138 -6.98 -9.10 -8.39
N VAL A 139 -5.80 -8.55 -8.08
CA VAL A 139 -5.39 -7.19 -8.46
C VAL A 139 -5.28 -7.07 -9.98
N GLY A 140 -4.67 -8.03 -10.66
CA GLY A 140 -4.55 -8.01 -12.12
C GLY A 140 -5.91 -8.01 -12.83
N ALA A 141 -6.91 -8.71 -12.28
CA ALA A 141 -8.27 -8.67 -12.81
C ALA A 141 -8.90 -7.27 -12.64
N ALA A 142 -8.75 -6.67 -11.45
CA ALA A 142 -9.26 -5.33 -11.15
C ALA A 142 -8.60 -4.24 -12.02
N VAL A 143 -7.28 -4.27 -12.20
CA VAL A 143 -6.53 -3.32 -13.05
C VAL A 143 -7.05 -3.33 -14.50
N ARG A 144 -7.45 -4.49 -15.02
CA ARG A 144 -7.99 -4.61 -16.39
C ARG A 144 -9.47 -4.24 -16.49
N ALA A 145 -10.17 -4.14 -15.37
CA ALA A 145 -11.61 -4.03 -15.32
C ALA A 145 -12.04 -2.62 -14.93
N ALA A 146 -12.04 -1.71 -15.90
CA ALA A 146 -12.55 -0.36 -15.71
C ALA A 146 -14.01 -0.40 -15.23
N GLY A 147 -14.25 0.18 -14.05
CA GLY A 147 -15.58 0.34 -13.49
C GLY A 147 -16.22 1.69 -13.87
N HIS A 148 -17.51 1.81 -13.59
CA HIS A 148 -18.16 3.12 -13.54
C HIS A 148 -18.24 3.53 -12.07
N LEU A 149 -17.89 4.79 -11.75
CA LEU A 149 -18.07 5.32 -10.40
C LEU A 149 -19.57 5.42 -10.11
N PRO A 150 -20.12 4.67 -9.12
CA PRO A 150 -21.40 5.06 -8.55
C PRO A 150 -21.26 6.46 -7.91
N TYR A 151 -22.39 7.14 -7.74
CA TYR A 151 -22.42 8.52 -7.24
C TYR A 151 -21.78 8.68 -5.84
N ARG A 152 -21.80 7.62 -5.02
CA ARG A 152 -21.25 7.58 -3.65
C ARG A 152 -20.74 6.18 -3.34
N ILE A 153 -19.60 6.12 -2.65
CA ILE A 153 -18.98 4.85 -2.23
C ILE A 153 -18.57 4.98 -0.77
N PRO A 154 -19.34 4.41 0.18
CA PRO A 154 -18.95 4.42 1.57
C PRO A 154 -17.74 3.52 1.79
N VAL A 155 -16.65 4.10 2.29
CA VAL A 155 -15.42 3.39 2.62
C VAL A 155 -15.12 3.52 4.11
N PRO A 156 -14.69 2.44 4.79
CA PRO A 156 -14.24 2.56 6.17
C PRO A 156 -13.01 3.47 6.24
N ALA A 157 -13.02 4.43 7.17
CA ALA A 157 -11.88 5.34 7.36
C ALA A 157 -10.59 4.57 7.70
N VAL A 158 -10.70 3.44 8.40
CA VAL A 158 -9.57 2.55 8.71
C VAL A 158 -8.96 1.95 7.43
N SER A 159 -9.80 1.45 6.51
CA SER A 159 -9.35 0.90 5.23
C SER A 159 -8.64 1.95 4.39
N LEU A 160 -9.21 3.16 4.29
CA LEU A 160 -8.55 4.28 3.61
C LEU A 160 -7.23 4.68 4.29
N GLY A 161 -7.21 4.68 5.62
CA GLY A 161 -6.03 4.98 6.43
C GLY A 161 -4.84 4.04 6.16
N ARG A 162 -5.09 2.78 5.83
CA ARG A 162 -4.04 1.83 5.42
C ARG A 162 -3.36 2.26 4.13
N PHE A 163 -4.11 2.68 3.13
CA PHE A 163 -3.55 3.20 1.87
C PHE A 163 -2.82 4.54 2.05
N VAL A 164 -3.23 5.39 3.01
CA VAL A 164 -2.47 6.59 3.37
C VAL A 164 -1.06 6.25 3.87
N VAL A 165 -0.86 5.09 4.49
CA VAL A 165 0.49 4.61 4.85
C VAL A 165 1.33 4.36 3.60
N ALA A 166 0.76 3.79 2.53
CA ALA A 166 1.45 3.63 1.25
C ALA A 166 1.85 4.98 0.65
N GLY A 167 0.94 5.96 0.60
CA GLY A 167 1.24 7.31 0.13
C GLY A 167 2.41 7.96 0.87
N LYS A 168 2.49 7.77 2.19
CA LYS A 168 3.61 8.25 3.01
C LYS A 168 4.90 7.46 2.77
N ALA A 169 4.82 6.14 2.63
CA ALA A 169 5.98 5.28 2.43
C ALA A 169 6.69 5.55 1.10
N TYR A 170 5.91 5.85 0.05
CA TYR A 170 6.41 6.15 -1.29
C TYR A 170 6.55 7.64 -1.58
N GLY A 171 6.05 8.54 -0.71
CA GLY A 171 6.02 9.97 -0.98
C GLY A 171 5.16 10.34 -2.20
N ALA A 172 4.11 9.56 -2.47
CA ALA A 172 3.31 9.65 -3.69
C ALA A 172 1.83 9.92 -3.39
N VAL A 173 1.12 10.44 -4.40
CA VAL A 173 -0.32 10.66 -4.35
C VAL A 173 -1.06 9.33 -4.56
N LEU A 174 -2.19 9.18 -3.89
CA LEU A 174 -3.10 8.05 -4.10
C LEU A 174 -4.11 8.39 -5.20
N SER A 175 -4.24 7.52 -6.20
CA SER A 175 -5.39 7.49 -7.12
C SER A 175 -6.37 6.42 -6.64
N ILE A 176 -7.66 6.70 -6.69
CA ILE A 176 -8.72 5.75 -6.34
C ILE A 176 -9.68 5.67 -7.51
N GLU A 177 -9.86 4.47 -8.04
CA GLU A 177 -10.65 4.20 -9.24
C GLU A 177 -11.68 3.10 -8.96
N PRO A 178 -12.90 3.20 -9.52
CA PRO A 178 -13.86 2.13 -9.45
C PRO A 178 -13.41 0.95 -10.32
N THR A 179 -13.70 -0.26 -9.89
CA THR A 179 -13.50 -1.45 -10.73
C THR A 179 -14.84 -2.07 -11.06
N ALA A 180 -14.93 -2.74 -12.20
CA ALA A 180 -16.10 -3.55 -12.54
C ALA A 180 -16.10 -4.91 -11.81
N VAL A 181 -15.08 -5.19 -10.99
CA VAL A 181 -14.89 -6.47 -10.30
C VAL A 181 -15.31 -6.31 -8.84
N SER A 182 -16.38 -7.03 -8.47
CA SER A 182 -16.82 -7.18 -7.06
C SER A 182 -17.04 -5.86 -6.32
N ASP A 183 -17.42 -4.80 -7.04
CA ASP A 183 -17.59 -3.43 -6.53
C ASP A 183 -16.37 -2.90 -5.75
N ALA A 184 -15.18 -3.47 -5.97
CA ALA A 184 -13.96 -3.04 -5.30
C ALA A 184 -13.45 -1.72 -5.88
N LEU A 185 -12.74 -0.96 -5.05
CA LEU A 185 -11.98 0.21 -5.46
C LEU A 185 -10.52 -0.18 -5.68
N LEU A 186 -9.98 0.16 -6.85
CA LEU A 186 -8.56 0.08 -7.14
C LEU A 186 -7.88 1.32 -6.53
N VAL A 187 -6.80 1.09 -5.79
CA VAL A 187 -5.98 2.15 -5.22
C VAL A 187 -4.58 2.04 -5.81
N LEU A 188 -4.10 3.11 -6.43
CA LEU A 188 -2.76 3.22 -7.02
C LEU A 188 -1.93 4.21 -6.21
N CYS A 189 -0.64 3.92 -6.02
CA CYS A 189 0.29 4.80 -5.32
C CYS A 189 1.66 4.75 -6.00
N GLY A 190 1.98 5.81 -6.75
CA GLY A 190 3.18 5.83 -7.60
C GLY A 190 3.19 4.68 -8.61
N ASP A 191 4.39 4.23 -8.98
CA ASP A 191 4.58 3.18 -9.99
C ASP A 191 4.69 1.77 -9.37
N ASP A 192 4.93 1.70 -8.05
CA ASP A 192 5.35 0.48 -7.37
C ASP A 192 4.28 -0.11 -6.44
N PHE A 193 3.10 0.51 -6.28
CA PHE A 193 2.07 0.02 -5.37
C PHE A 193 0.67 0.07 -5.97
N VAL A 194 -0.06 -1.03 -5.78
CA VAL A 194 -1.46 -1.19 -6.15
C VAL A 194 -2.20 -1.97 -5.07
N GLY A 195 -3.45 -1.60 -4.82
CA GLY A 195 -4.29 -2.32 -3.88
C GLY A 195 -5.77 -2.30 -4.24
N LEU A 196 -6.54 -3.09 -3.50
CA LEU A 196 -7.99 -3.17 -3.61
C LEU A 196 -8.60 -2.85 -2.25
N MET A 197 -9.71 -2.11 -2.28
CA MET A 197 -10.52 -1.82 -1.11
C MET A 197 -11.95 -2.22 -1.38
N VAL A 198 -12.49 -3.10 -0.55
CA VAL A 198 -13.91 -3.46 -0.59
C VAL A 198 -14.70 -2.37 0.14
N PRO A 199 -15.67 -1.72 -0.53
CA PRO A 199 -16.56 -0.77 0.13
C PRO A 199 -17.42 -1.45 1.19
N MET A 200 -17.99 -0.65 2.09
CA MET A 200 -19.01 -1.18 3.00
C MET A 200 -20.25 -1.56 2.19
N PRO A 201 -20.84 -2.76 2.39
CA PRO A 201 -22.19 -3.02 1.94
C PRO A 201 -23.11 -1.97 2.55
N GLY A 202 -23.90 -1.28 1.73
CA GLY A 202 -24.55 -0.04 2.12
C GLY A 202 -25.40 -0.13 3.38
N GLU A 203 -25.00 0.61 4.42
CA GLU A 203 -25.98 1.36 5.18
C GLU A 203 -26.70 2.29 4.20
N SER A 204 -28.03 2.22 4.19
CA SER A 204 -28.88 2.72 3.10
C SER A 204 -28.45 4.10 2.60
N ASP A 205 -28.38 4.30 1.28
CA ASP A 205 -28.15 5.60 0.61
C ASP A 205 -28.96 6.75 1.25
N VAL A 206 -30.12 6.41 1.82
CA VAL A 206 -31.00 7.26 2.62
C VAL A 206 -30.29 7.96 3.79
N TYR A 207 -29.44 7.26 4.54
CA TYR A 207 -28.70 7.85 5.67
C TYR A 207 -27.69 8.90 5.19
N LEU A 208 -26.87 8.55 4.19
CA LEU A 208 -25.89 9.46 3.61
C LEU A 208 -26.56 10.65 2.92
N GLN A 209 -27.73 10.44 2.32
CA GLN A 209 -28.55 11.51 1.76
C GLN A 209 -29.08 12.45 2.85
N GLY A 210 -29.61 11.92 3.95
CA GLY A 210 -30.06 12.73 5.09
C GLY A 210 -28.95 13.56 5.71
N ILE A 211 -27.72 13.03 5.82
CA ILE A 211 -26.55 13.83 6.23
C ILE A 211 -26.36 15.00 5.28
N ARG A 212 -26.29 14.77 3.96
CA ARG A 212 -26.08 15.84 2.99
C ARG A 212 -27.17 16.91 3.07
N GLU A 213 -28.43 16.50 3.10
CA GLU A 213 -29.57 17.41 3.18
C GLU A 213 -29.55 18.23 4.47
N SER A 214 -29.05 17.68 5.58
CA SER A 214 -28.92 18.44 6.84
C SER A 214 -27.82 19.51 6.82
N TRP A 215 -26.81 19.38 5.94
CA TRP A 215 -25.77 20.40 5.75
C TRP A 215 -26.19 21.54 4.80
N GLU A 216 -27.19 21.33 3.96
CA GLU A 216 -27.67 22.34 2.99
C GLU A 216 -28.08 23.67 3.66
N PRO A 217 -28.95 23.70 4.69
CA PRO A 217 -29.31 24.97 5.33
C PRO A 217 -28.11 25.60 6.06
N VAL A 218 -27.23 24.80 6.68
CA VAL A 218 -26.05 25.29 7.41
C VAL A 218 -25.07 26.01 6.47
N THR A 219 -24.79 25.41 5.32
CA THR A 219 -23.89 26.02 4.32
C THR A 219 -24.49 27.26 3.67
N HIS A 220 -25.82 27.29 3.49
CA HIS A 220 -26.54 28.48 3.04
C HIS A 220 -26.43 29.65 4.04
N ASP A 221 -26.66 29.39 5.33
CA ASP A 221 -26.56 30.42 6.39
C ASP A 221 -25.13 30.96 6.56
N ILE A 222 -24.10 30.12 6.43
CA ILE A 222 -22.69 30.56 6.42
C ILE A 222 -22.43 31.52 5.24
N SER A 223 -22.95 31.18 4.05
CA SER A 223 -22.82 32.05 2.87
C SER A 223 -23.51 33.40 3.04
N LEU A 224 -24.62 33.47 3.78
CA LEU A 224 -25.35 34.72 4.02
C LEU A 224 -24.71 35.58 5.13
N SER A 225 -24.11 34.95 6.15
CA SER A 225 -23.49 35.64 7.29
C SER A 225 -22.09 36.19 7.01
N HIS A 226 -21.42 35.69 5.98
CA HIS A 226 -20.15 36.22 5.46
C HIS A 226 -20.31 36.67 4.00
N PRO A 227 -20.98 37.81 3.74
CA PRO A 227 -21.18 38.28 2.38
C PRO A 227 -19.82 38.53 1.72
N THR A 228 -19.60 37.86 0.60
CA THR A 228 -18.40 38.01 -0.21
C THR A 228 -18.23 39.49 -0.59
N PRO A 229 -17.09 40.14 -0.30
CA PRO A 229 -16.90 41.53 -0.67
C PRO A 229 -17.05 41.71 -2.20
N PRO A 230 -17.57 42.85 -2.67
CA PRO A 230 -17.74 43.10 -4.10
C PRO A 230 -16.40 42.91 -4.83
N GLY A 231 -16.34 41.93 -5.74
CA GLY A 231 -15.12 41.56 -6.50
C GLY A 231 -14.36 40.33 -5.99
N ALA A 232 -14.75 39.71 -4.87
CA ALA A 232 -14.13 38.50 -4.33
C ALA A 232 -14.92 37.21 -4.61
N LEU A 233 -15.72 37.20 -5.68
CA LEU A 233 -16.42 36.01 -6.13
C LEU A 233 -15.38 34.98 -6.58
N VAL A 234 -15.04 34.04 -5.70
CA VAL A 234 -14.49 32.73 -6.10
C VAL A 234 -15.61 32.03 -6.87
N THR A 235 -15.76 32.45 -8.12
CA THR A 235 -16.70 31.89 -9.10
C THR A 235 -16.07 30.72 -9.83
N ASP A 236 -14.75 30.56 -9.66
CA ASP A 236 -13.97 29.53 -10.28
C ASP A 236 -13.39 28.60 -9.21
N LEU A 237 -13.74 27.31 -9.31
CA LEU A 237 -13.14 26.25 -8.49
C LEU A 237 -11.61 26.21 -8.65
N THR A 238 -11.08 26.78 -9.74
CA THR A 238 -9.65 26.93 -10.01
C THR A 238 -8.97 27.89 -9.03
N ASP A 239 -9.63 28.98 -8.63
CA ASP A 239 -9.10 29.93 -7.63
C ASP A 239 -9.07 29.32 -6.22
N LEU A 240 -10.10 28.52 -5.89
CA LEU A 240 -10.13 27.76 -4.64
C LEU A 240 -9.05 26.68 -4.61
N ALA A 241 -8.86 25.95 -5.72
CA ALA A 241 -7.81 24.94 -5.82
C ALA A 241 -6.42 25.56 -5.69
N ALA A 242 -6.18 26.76 -6.24
CA ALA A 242 -4.94 27.49 -6.07
C ALA A 242 -4.71 27.94 -4.62
N ALA A 243 -5.76 28.42 -3.94
CA ALA A 243 -5.69 28.84 -2.54
C ALA A 243 -5.52 27.66 -1.55
N LEU A 244 -6.01 26.47 -1.92
CA LEU A 244 -5.92 25.24 -1.11
C LEU A 244 -4.72 24.36 -1.46
N ARG A 245 -3.84 24.77 -2.39
CA ARG A 245 -2.62 24.00 -2.66
C ARG A 245 -1.81 23.88 -1.37
N PRO A 246 -1.40 22.66 -0.97
CA PRO A 246 -0.46 22.52 0.12
C PRO A 246 0.82 23.30 -0.21
N PRO A 247 1.49 23.91 0.79
CA PRO A 247 2.75 24.61 0.55
C PRO A 247 3.74 23.64 -0.11
N ALA A 248 4.46 24.11 -1.12
CA ALA A 248 5.47 23.31 -1.81
C ALA A 248 6.41 22.69 -0.77
N THR A 249 6.46 21.36 -0.72
CA THR A 249 7.45 20.64 0.06
C THR A 249 8.81 21.07 -0.44
N LYS A 250 9.65 21.63 0.44
CA LYS A 250 11.04 21.93 0.11
C LYS A 250 11.69 20.64 -0.37
N GLU A 251 12.18 20.65 -1.61
CA GLU A 251 13.12 19.63 -2.08
C GLU A 251 14.39 19.77 -1.21
N ASP A 252 14.67 18.74 -0.41
CA ASP A 252 15.94 18.53 0.29
C ASP A 252 16.85 17.67 -0.59
#